data_AF-A0A9Q0HH61-F1
#
_entry.id   AF-A0A9Q0HH61-F1
#
_cell.length_a   1.000
_cell.length_b   1.000
_cell.length_c   1.000
_cell.angle_alpha   90.00
_cell.angle_beta   90.00
_cell.angle_gamma   90.00
#
_symmetry.space_group_name_H-M   'P 1'
#
loop_
_entity.id
_entity.type
_entity.pdbx_description
1 polymer ?
#
loop_
_entity_poly.entity_id
_entity_poly.type
_entity_poly.pdbx_seq_one_letter_code
_entity_poly.pdbx_strand_id
1 'polypeptide(L)'
;MGKGTLEVLLVDAKGLASTDFLAGKIDPYVLIQYRSQERKSSIKREAGKNPVWNETFKFSVNTSDLQHKLVLKLMDHDTFSRDDYIGEATINMTDLVAIGMEKGYLEQHPAKYSVVLADKSYCGEIRIGLSFRASKD
;
A
#
# COMPACT_ATOMS: atom_id res chain seq x y z
N MET A 1 -12.26 -4.45 24.16
CA MET A 1 -11.87 -4.53 22.73
C MET A 1 -10.67 -3.61 22.55
N GLY A 2 -9.53 -4.13 22.11
CA GLY A 2 -8.34 -3.32 21.88
C GLY A 2 -8.52 -2.47 20.62
N LYS A 3 -8.04 -1.23 20.68
CA LYS A 3 -7.96 -0.33 19.52
C LYS A 3 -6.51 0.02 19.26
N GLY A 4 -6.20 0.39 18.04
CA GLY A 4 -4.87 0.90 17.69
C GLY A 4 -4.89 1.68 16.40
N THR A 5 -3.73 2.22 16.07
CA THR A 5 -3.48 2.94 14.82
C THR A 5 -2.41 2.20 14.04
N LEU A 6 -2.74 1.86 12.80
CA LEU A 6 -1.80 1.37 11.80
C LEU A 6 -1.34 2.57 10.96
N GLU A 7 -0.03 2.78 10.89
CA GLU A 7 0.63 3.73 10.03
C GLU A 7 1.32 2.99 8.89
N VAL A 8 0.99 3.37 7.67
CA VAL A 8 1.54 2.80 6.43
C VAL A 8 2.34 3.88 5.75
N LEU A 9 3.67 3.70 5.69
CA LEU A 9 4.57 4.57 4.94
C LEU A 9 4.71 4.02 3.53
N LEU A 10 4.14 4.71 2.54
CA LEU A 10 4.33 4.44 1.12
C LEU A 10 5.62 5.12 0.65
N VAL A 11 6.67 4.34 0.36
CA VAL A 11 7.99 4.89 0.01
C VAL A 11 8.10 5.09 -1.51
N ASP A 12 8.28 3.98 -2.24
CA ASP A 12 8.54 3.95 -3.67
C ASP A 12 8.03 2.65 -4.29
N ALA A 13 7.85 2.64 -5.60
CA ALA A 13 7.71 1.40 -6.37
C ALA A 13 8.74 1.37 -7.48
N LYS A 14 9.14 0.17 -7.90
CA LYS A 14 10.15 -0.05 -8.94
C LYS A 14 9.79 -1.20 -9.85
N GLY A 15 10.16 -1.06 -11.12
CA GLY A 15 9.99 -2.11 -12.11
C GLY A 15 8.53 -2.43 -12.41
N LEU A 16 7.63 -1.45 -12.26
CA LEU A 16 6.23 -1.61 -12.62
C LEU A 16 6.11 -2.00 -14.11
N ALA A 17 5.34 -3.04 -14.41
CA ALA A 17 5.05 -3.36 -15.80
C ALA A 17 4.20 -2.21 -16.36
N SER A 18 4.68 -1.64 -17.46
CA SER A 18 3.90 -0.65 -18.20
C SER A 18 3.25 -1.44 -19.33
N THR A 19 1.92 -1.33 -19.41
CA THR A 19 1.11 -1.85 -20.52
C THR A 19 1.41 -1.12 -21.82
N ASP A 20 2.02 0.07 -21.75
CA ASP A 20 2.34 0.88 -22.91
C ASP A 20 3.84 0.84 -23.24
N PHE A 21 4.13 0.67 -24.53
CA PHE A 21 5.48 0.73 -25.11
C PHE A 21 6.17 2.08 -24.89
N LEU A 22 5.48 3.08 -24.34
CA LEU A 22 5.97 4.41 -24.07
C LEU A 22 6.37 4.55 -22.59
N ALA A 23 7.62 4.26 -22.30
CA ALA A 23 8.26 4.31 -20.98
C ALA A 23 8.28 5.71 -20.28
N GLY A 24 7.44 6.67 -20.67
CA GLY A 24 7.56 8.08 -20.27
C GLY A 24 6.28 8.82 -19.88
N LYS A 25 5.09 8.19 -19.86
CA LYS A 25 3.84 8.87 -19.49
C LYS A 25 2.93 8.00 -18.60
N ILE A 26 3.47 7.49 -17.51
CA ILE A 26 2.61 6.95 -16.46
C ILE A 26 2.62 7.91 -15.28
N ASP A 27 1.43 8.20 -14.78
CA ASP A 27 1.12 9.08 -13.66
C ASP A 27 0.61 8.20 -12.48
N PRO A 28 1.46 7.34 -11.90
CA PRO A 28 1.01 6.33 -10.96
C PRO A 28 0.52 6.93 -9.64
N TYR A 29 -0.51 6.31 -9.08
CA TYR A 29 -0.99 6.51 -7.73
C TYR A 29 -1.36 5.17 -7.08
N VAL A 30 -1.44 5.17 -5.75
CA VAL A 30 -1.73 3.96 -4.97
C VAL A 30 -3.01 4.16 -4.17
N LEU A 31 -3.94 3.22 -4.31
CA LEU A 31 -5.09 3.07 -3.42
C LEU A 31 -4.73 2.08 -2.33
N ILE A 32 -4.67 2.57 -1.10
CA ILE A 32 -4.30 1.80 0.09
C ILE A 32 -5.60 1.51 0.83
N GLN A 33 -6.02 0.25 0.76
CA GLN A 33 -7.24 -0.24 1.36
C GLN A 33 -6.90 -1.12 2.56
N TYR A 34 -7.41 -0.72 3.72
CA TYR A 34 -7.37 -1.50 4.94
C TYR A 34 -8.81 -1.66 5.46
N ARG A 35 -9.36 -2.86 5.27
CA ARG A 35 -10.78 -3.15 5.56
C ARG A 35 -11.73 -2.19 4.82
N SER A 36 -12.59 -1.51 5.57
CA SER A 36 -13.54 -0.50 5.08
C SER A 36 -12.91 0.89 4.91
N GLN A 37 -11.64 1.07 5.27
CA GLN A 37 -10.93 2.34 5.12
C GLN A 37 -10.09 2.30 3.85
N GLU A 38 -10.30 3.27 2.97
CA GLU A 38 -9.48 3.48 1.78
C GLU A 38 -8.79 4.85 1.87
N ARG A 39 -7.55 4.92 1.41
CA ARG A 39 -6.79 6.16 1.25
C ARG A 39 -6.13 6.15 -0.13
N LYS A 40 -6.17 7.30 -0.81
CA LYS A 40 -5.52 7.50 -2.11
C LYS A 40 -4.23 8.31 -1.90
N SER A 41 -3.15 7.88 -2.53
CA SER A 41 -1.89 8.64 -2.56
C SER A 41 -1.95 9.81 -3.53
N SER A 42 -0.95 10.68 -3.46
CA SER A 42 -0.74 11.68 -4.50
C SER A 42 -0.44 11.01 -5.84
N ILE A 43 -0.92 11.62 -6.92
CA ILE A 43 -0.64 11.20 -8.29
C ILE A 43 0.75 11.73 -8.66
N LYS A 44 1.65 10.85 -9.08
CA LYS A 44 3.03 11.23 -9.43
C LYS A 44 3.16 11.36 -10.93
N ARG A 45 2.92 12.58 -11.44
CA ARG A 45 2.97 12.86 -12.88
C ARG A 45 4.36 12.62 -13.46
N GLU A 46 4.41 11.98 -14.62
CA GLU A 46 5.62 11.68 -15.39
C GLU A 46 6.69 10.91 -14.59
N ALA A 47 6.28 10.18 -13.54
CA ALA A 47 7.21 9.47 -12.67
C ALA A 47 7.71 8.15 -13.28
N GLY A 48 7.06 7.68 -14.34
CA GLY A 48 7.45 6.47 -15.04
C GLY A 48 7.35 5.23 -14.14
N LYS A 49 8.17 4.21 -14.43
CA LYS A 49 8.14 2.89 -13.76
C LYS A 49 8.72 2.86 -12.34
N ASN A 50 9.22 4.00 -11.85
CA ASN A 50 9.91 4.10 -10.57
C ASN A 50 9.39 5.26 -9.70
N PRO A 51 8.08 5.33 -9.43
CA PRO A 51 7.51 6.43 -8.66
C PRO A 51 7.95 6.44 -7.21
N VAL A 52 8.09 7.64 -6.66
CA VAL A 52 8.44 7.89 -5.26
C VAL A 52 7.37 8.77 -4.61
N TRP A 53 6.75 8.26 -3.55
CA TRP A 53 5.70 8.98 -2.82
C TRP A 53 6.22 9.57 -1.52
N ASN A 54 6.85 8.76 -0.67
CA ASN A 54 7.20 9.12 0.71
C ASN A 54 6.00 9.72 1.47
N GLU A 55 4.85 9.06 1.37
CA GLU A 55 3.59 9.49 2.00
C GLU A 55 3.18 8.53 3.10
N THR A 56 2.70 9.06 4.23
CA THR A 56 2.26 8.25 5.38
C THR A 56 0.76 8.32 5.53
N PHE A 57 0.12 7.16 5.67
CA PHE A 57 -1.32 7.01 5.83
C PHE A 57 -1.63 6.33 7.16
N LYS A 58 -2.68 6.80 7.84
CA LYS A 58 -3.11 6.25 9.13
C LYS A 58 -4.48 5.58 9.03
N PHE A 59 -4.60 4.42 9.65
CA PHE A 59 -5.80 3.59 9.67
C PHE A 59 -6.14 3.17 11.10
N SER A 60 -7.43 3.21 11.43
CA SER A 60 -7.92 2.72 12.72
C SER A 60 -7.99 1.19 12.70
N VAL A 61 -7.48 0.55 13.75
CA VAL A 61 -7.47 -0.91 13.92
C VAL A 61 -8.32 -1.27 15.13
N ASN A 62 -9.19 -2.26 14.95
CA ASN A 62 -9.97 -2.85 16.03
C ASN A 62 -9.64 -4.35 16.13
N THR A 63 -9.41 -4.85 17.35
CA THR A 63 -9.10 -6.27 17.62
C THR A 63 -10.29 -7.20 17.44
N SER A 64 -11.52 -6.68 17.42
CA SER A 64 -12.73 -7.50 17.26
C SER A 64 -12.84 -8.13 15.88
N ASP A 65 -12.05 -7.66 14.94
CA ASP A 65 -12.08 -8.09 13.57
C ASP A 65 -11.08 -9.24 13.34
N LEU A 66 -11.55 -10.32 12.70
CA LEU A 66 -10.81 -11.58 12.58
C LEU A 66 -9.71 -11.60 11.51
N GLN A 67 -9.75 -10.68 10.54
CA GLN A 67 -8.78 -10.65 9.43
C GLN A 67 -8.25 -9.25 9.21
N HIS A 68 -6.93 -9.08 9.31
CA HIS A 68 -6.24 -7.82 9.07
C HIS A 68 -5.50 -7.92 7.74
N LYS A 69 -6.10 -7.38 6.66
CA LYS A 69 -5.52 -7.38 5.31
C LYS A 69 -5.33 -5.95 4.84
N LEU A 70 -4.12 -5.64 4.38
CA LEU A 70 -3.78 -4.39 3.70
C LEU A 70 -3.61 -4.69 2.21
N VAL A 71 -4.34 -3.98 1.37
CA VAL A 71 -4.27 -4.10 -0.09
C VAL A 71 -3.82 -2.76 -0.65
N LEU A 72 -2.76 -2.78 -1.46
CA LEU A 72 -2.25 -1.62 -2.17
C LEU A 72 -2.48 -1.86 -3.66
N LYS A 73 -3.39 -1.10 -4.27
CA LYS A 73 -3.64 -1.16 -5.71
C LYS A 73 -2.92 -0.01 -6.38
N LEU A 74 -2.06 -0.33 -7.34
CA LEU A 74 -1.36 0.64 -8.16
C LEU A 74 -2.18 0.89 -9.41
N MET A 75 -2.45 2.16 -9.66
CA MET A 75 -3.27 2.65 -10.76
C MET A 75 -2.49 3.72 -11.52
N ASP A 76 -2.68 3.78 -12.83
CA ASP A 76 -2.21 4.88 -13.67
C ASP A 76 -3.32 5.92 -13.82
N HIS A 77 -3.01 7.19 -13.60
CA HIS A 77 -4.01 8.24 -13.80
C HIS A 77 -3.94 8.82 -15.20
N ASP A 78 -4.96 8.54 -16.00
CA ASP A 78 -5.10 9.14 -17.32
C ASP A 78 -6.07 10.31 -17.31
N THR A 79 -5.65 11.41 -17.93
CA THR A 79 -6.47 12.64 -18.00
C THR A 79 -7.64 12.51 -18.98
N PHE A 80 -7.55 11.62 -19.97
CA PHE A 80 -8.52 11.50 -21.07
C PHE A 80 -9.13 10.10 -21.26
N SER A 81 -8.67 9.11 -20.50
CA SER A 81 -9.18 7.72 -20.51
C SER A 81 -9.55 7.28 -19.09
N ARG A 82 -10.05 6.04 -18.96
CA ARG A 82 -10.23 5.41 -17.65
C ARG A 82 -8.84 5.11 -17.09
N ASP A 83 -8.66 5.37 -15.79
CA ASP A 83 -7.44 4.98 -15.07
C ASP A 83 -7.14 3.49 -15.29
N ASP A 84 -5.91 3.18 -15.70
CA ASP A 84 -5.45 1.83 -15.97
C ASP A 84 -4.95 1.14 -14.70
N TYR A 85 -5.28 -0.14 -14.55
CA TYR A 85 -4.79 -0.95 -13.44
C TYR A 85 -3.38 -1.47 -13.72
N ILE A 86 -2.42 -1.11 -12.86
CA ILE A 86 -1.01 -1.53 -13.00
C ILE A 86 -0.75 -2.83 -12.25
N GLY A 87 -1.37 -3.03 -11.08
CA GLY A 87 -1.16 -4.21 -10.25
C GLY A 87 -1.55 -3.97 -8.79
N GLU A 88 -1.39 -4.98 -7.95
CA GLU A 88 -1.63 -4.85 -6.52
C GLU A 88 -0.62 -5.61 -5.67
N ALA A 89 -0.43 -5.15 -4.44
CA ALA A 89 0.26 -5.87 -3.38
C ALA A 89 -0.70 -6.14 -2.23
N THR A 90 -0.73 -7.38 -1.76
CA THR A 90 -1.52 -7.80 -0.61
C THR A 90 -0.59 -8.16 0.54
N ILE A 91 -0.89 -7.64 1.73
CA ILE A 91 -0.09 -7.84 2.94
C ILE A 91 -1.00 -8.31 4.07
N ASN A 92 -0.61 -9.41 4.70
CA ASN A 92 -1.28 -9.90 5.89
C ASN A 92 -0.72 -9.16 7.12
N MET A 93 -1.61 -8.44 7.79
CA MET A 93 -1.29 -7.59 8.94
C MET A 93 -1.65 -8.28 10.27
N THR A 94 -2.12 -9.53 10.24
CA THR A 94 -2.66 -10.23 11.42
C THR A 94 -1.59 -10.41 12.49
N ASP A 95 -0.42 -10.96 12.13
CA ASP A 95 0.71 -11.11 13.06
C ASP A 95 1.23 -9.77 13.56
N LEU A 96 1.36 -8.78 12.67
CA LEU A 96 1.83 -7.43 13.01
C LEU A 96 0.92 -6.79 14.06
N VAL A 97 -0.40 -6.84 13.83
CA VAL A 97 -1.38 -6.28 14.77
C VAL A 97 -1.39 -7.08 16.07
N ALA A 98 -1.36 -8.42 16.03
CA ALA A 98 -1.35 -9.24 17.23
C ALA A 98 -0.14 -8.93 18.14
N ILE A 99 1.06 -8.95 17.57
CA ILE A 99 2.31 -8.62 18.28
C ILE A 99 2.29 -7.17 18.76
N GLY A 100 1.81 -6.24 17.92
CA GLY A 100 1.73 -4.83 18.24
C GLY A 100 0.74 -4.51 19.37
N MET A 101 -0.36 -5.27 19.47
CA MET A 101 -1.31 -5.17 20.57
C MET A 101 -0.71 -5.70 21.88
N GLU A 102 0.03 -6.81 21.82
CA GLU A 102 0.72 -7.38 23.00
C GLU A 102 1.83 -6.47 23.53
N LYS A 103 2.65 -5.92 22.63
CA LYS A 103 3.80 -5.06 22.98
C LYS A 103 3.43 -3.58 23.14
N GLY A 104 2.23 -3.19 22.75
CA GLY A 104 1.75 -1.80 22.74
C GLY A 104 2.25 -0.96 21.55
N TYR A 105 3.36 -1.33 20.93
CA TYR A 105 3.89 -0.72 19.71
C TYR A 105 4.75 -1.73 18.95
N LEU A 106 4.72 -1.63 17.62
CA LEU A 106 5.57 -2.39 16.72
C LEU A 106 5.89 -1.53 15.49
N GLU A 107 7.14 -1.52 15.06
CA GLU A 107 7.55 -0.88 13.82
C GLU A 107 8.38 -1.85 12.99
N GLN A 108 8.08 -1.90 11.70
CA GLN A 108 8.84 -2.62 10.72
C GLN A 108 9.46 -1.62 9.75
N HIS A 109 10.77 -1.79 9.54
CA HIS A 109 11.48 -1.04 8.51
C HIS A 109 10.82 -1.24 7.14
N PRO A 110 10.94 -0.24 6.24
CA PRO A 110 10.39 -0.36 4.90
C PRO A 110 10.87 -1.62 4.18
N ALA A 111 9.93 -2.50 3.87
CA ALA A 111 10.16 -3.76 3.20
C ALA A 111 9.59 -3.71 1.78
N LYS A 112 10.17 -4.54 0.90
CA LYS A 112 9.73 -4.69 -0.48
C LYS A 112 8.65 -5.75 -0.55
N TYR A 113 7.57 -5.46 -1.27
CA TYR A 113 6.46 -6.36 -1.52
C TYR A 113 6.29 -6.52 -3.03
N SER A 114 5.99 -7.74 -3.46
CA SER A 114 5.76 -8.02 -4.88
C SER A 114 4.42 -7.42 -5.30
N VAL A 115 4.43 -6.67 -6.38
CA VAL A 115 3.22 -6.23 -7.08
C VAL A 115 2.87 -7.32 -8.09
N VAL A 116 1.61 -7.73 -8.11
CA VAL A 116 1.10 -8.75 -9.02
C VAL A 116 -0.08 -8.23 -9.83
N LEU A 117 -0.22 -8.74 -11.06
CA LEU A 117 -1.36 -8.49 -11.93
C LEU A 117 -2.56 -9.36 -11.54
N ALA A 118 -3.70 -9.11 -12.18
CA ALA A 118 -4.91 -9.91 -12.01
C ALA A 118 -4.70 -11.39 -12.37
N ASP A 119 -3.80 -11.71 -13.31
CA ASP A 119 -3.43 -13.09 -13.66
C ASP A 119 -2.38 -13.70 -12.72
N LYS A 120 -1.98 -12.96 -11.67
CA LYS A 120 -0.93 -13.28 -10.68
C LYS A 120 0.51 -13.21 -11.20
N SER A 121 0.72 -12.72 -12.42
CA SER A 121 2.07 -12.42 -12.90
C SER A 121 2.73 -11.29 -12.12
N TYR A 122 4.05 -11.41 -11.90
CA TYR A 122 4.84 -10.40 -11.21
C TYR A 122 4.96 -9.12 -12.06
N CYS A 123 4.74 -7.96 -11.41
CA CYS A 123 4.66 -6.63 -12.02
C CYS A 123 5.48 -5.61 -11.23
N GLY A 124 6.66 -6.02 -10.75
CA GLY A 124 7.56 -5.15 -10.00
C GLY A 124 7.37 -5.23 -8.49
N GLU A 125 7.92 -4.24 -7.80
CA GLU A 125 7.96 -4.21 -6.35
C GLU A 125 7.54 -2.85 -5.80
N ILE A 126 6.89 -2.86 -4.65
CA ILE A 126 6.51 -1.67 -3.89
C ILE A 126 7.15 -1.74 -2.50
N ARG A 127 7.73 -0.64 -2.06
CA ARG A 127 8.35 -0.54 -0.74
C ARG A 127 7.44 0.20 0.22
N ILE A 128 7.10 -0.45 1.32
CA ILE A 128 6.31 0.17 2.38
C ILE A 128 6.86 -0.11 3.77
N GLY A 129 6.78 0.89 4.63
CA GLY A 129 6.99 0.77 6.07
C GLY A 129 5.66 0.57 6.79
N LEU A 130 5.68 -0.20 7.88
CA LEU A 130 4.49 -0.51 8.65
C LEU A 130 4.78 -0.29 10.13
N SER A 131 4.02 0.60 10.75
CA SER A 131 4.09 0.83 12.20
C SER A 131 2.71 0.69 12.79
N PHE A 132 2.62 0.04 13.95
CA PHE A 132 1.38 -0.14 14.68
C PHE A 132 1.56 0.35 16.10
N ARG A 133 0.56 1.08 16.60
CA ARG A 133 0.51 1.56 17.98
C ARG A 133 -0.83 1.18 18.60
N ALA A 134 -0.79 0.45 19.71
CA ALA A 134 -1.98 0.19 20.51
C ALA A 134 -2.45 1.49 21.17
N SER A 135 -3.76 1.71 21.16
CA SER A 135 -4.40 2.75 21.96
C SER A 135 -4.52 2.22 23.38
N LYS A 136 -3.93 2.94 24.33
CA LYS A 136 -4.25 2.76 25.75
C LYS A 136 -5.51 3.58 26.00
N ASP A 137 -6.64 2.90 26.10
CA ASP A 137 -7.82 3.46 26.77
C ASP A 137 -7.53 3.53 28.27
#